data_AF-A0A2N3FUU3-F1
#
_entry.id   AF-A0A2N3FUU3-F1
#
_cell.length_a   1.000
_cell.length_b   1.000
_cell.length_c   1.000
_cell.angle_alpha   90.00
_cell.angle_beta   90.00
_cell.angle_gamma   90.00
#
_symmetry.space_group_name_H-M   'P 1'
#
loop_
_entity.id
_entity.type
_entity.pdbx_description
1 polymer ?
#
loop_
_entity_poly.entity_id
_entity_poly.type
_entity_poly.pdbx_seq_one_letter_code
_entity_poly.pdbx_strand_id
1 'polypeptide(L)'
;MVAGVTSIGGKFWLAGDAAASYLRMVADSGNLTGLAAAGRTREQQAALYDAYLHHGGNLAAKPGHSLHESGLAIDVTRKSPLQVWMVAGGSTMSVHGGEGTRAQEYGWFRTVPSEAWHFRYYRAKDKHRAAALAARLVELGYSNVKAFQKAHGLVPDGVDGPLTWHALLTGTIPAPTPDPTPATVLALRVATFNTMDPALTGSKPLTASRAAALGTTAAKAKADVYLLNECPEAIRDVLRAAMPGGGARWLVRPRGAQAIMWDSDRLAEIAETAVDFKGISYQGGQICVLRDKSTRQQVVFGSYHLTPNSRSTDAQQRSQMSQMIAAIRRFGQGPRILGGDGVNDNAWLPGWDDAREKAANSSTRDAKTYQDKAITDRIHSDHLTPVDWRGYNVKPSSGSDHALVVTAVNVPIQTNSTL
;
A
#
# COMPACT_ATOMS: atom_id res chain seq x y z
N MET A 1 -37.78 10.29 3.01
CA MET A 1 -37.20 9.30 3.94
C MET A 1 -35.82 9.79 4.37
N VAL A 2 -35.42 9.54 5.61
CA VAL A 2 -34.03 9.78 6.04
C VAL A 2 -33.14 8.79 5.30
N ALA A 3 -32.09 9.28 4.62
CA ALA A 3 -31.14 8.41 3.94
C ALA A 3 -30.22 7.73 4.96
N GLY A 4 -29.92 6.43 4.77
CA GLY A 4 -29.01 5.68 5.64
C GLY A 4 -29.61 5.26 6.99
N VAL A 5 -30.80 4.67 6.97
CA VAL A 5 -31.45 4.12 8.17
C VAL A 5 -31.24 2.61 8.27
N THR A 6 -31.08 2.10 9.49
CA THR A 6 -30.86 0.68 9.77
C THR A 6 -31.95 0.14 10.69
N SER A 7 -32.48 -1.05 10.39
CA SER A 7 -33.43 -1.76 11.26
C SER A 7 -32.74 -2.21 12.55
N ILE A 8 -33.43 -2.05 13.67
CA ILE A 8 -33.02 -2.51 14.99
C ILE A 8 -34.13 -3.38 15.59
N GLY A 9 -33.79 -4.61 15.99
CA GLY A 9 -34.73 -5.57 16.56
C GLY A 9 -35.90 -5.96 15.63
N GLY A 10 -35.73 -5.84 14.31
CA GLY A 10 -36.72 -6.23 13.29
C GLY A 10 -38.02 -5.40 13.23
N LYS A 11 -38.24 -4.51 14.20
CA LYS A 11 -39.47 -3.69 14.34
C LYS A 11 -39.21 -2.20 14.24
N PHE A 12 -38.04 -1.75 14.65
CA PHE A 12 -37.70 -0.35 14.76
C PHE A 12 -36.58 0.01 13.77
N TRP A 13 -36.33 1.30 13.56
CA TRP A 13 -35.20 1.77 12.77
C TRP A 13 -34.59 3.03 13.40
N LEU A 14 -33.32 3.27 13.11
CA LEU A 14 -32.58 4.48 13.49
C LEU A 14 -31.70 4.93 12.32
N ALA A 15 -31.17 6.15 12.37
CA ALA A 15 -30.05 6.55 11.51
C ALA A 15 -28.87 5.59 11.74
N GLY A 16 -28.09 5.27 10.70
CA GLY A 16 -27.12 4.17 10.76
C GLY A 16 -26.08 4.29 11.89
N ASP A 17 -25.63 5.50 12.20
CA ASP A 17 -24.69 5.78 13.29
C ASP A 17 -25.34 5.63 14.68
N ALA A 18 -26.56 6.14 14.84
CA ALA A 18 -27.37 5.91 16.04
C ALA A 18 -27.70 4.42 16.22
N ALA A 19 -28.03 3.70 15.14
CA ALA A 19 -28.27 2.26 15.17
C ALA A 19 -27.02 1.50 15.63
N ALA A 20 -25.85 1.84 15.10
CA ALA A 20 -24.58 1.22 15.51
C ALA A 20 -24.31 1.43 17.00
N SER A 21 -24.57 2.64 17.52
CA SER A 21 -24.47 2.90 18.95
C SER A 21 -25.48 2.09 19.78
N TYR A 22 -26.76 2.11 19.38
CA TYR A 22 -27.80 1.36 20.07
C TYR A 22 -27.50 -0.14 20.15
N LEU A 23 -27.03 -0.74 19.06
CA LEU A 23 -26.67 -2.16 19.03
C LEU A 23 -25.51 -2.49 19.98
N ARG A 24 -24.49 -1.63 20.07
CA ARG A 24 -23.41 -1.79 21.06
C ARG A 24 -23.93 -1.68 22.49
N MET A 25 -24.78 -0.69 22.75
CA MET A 25 -25.39 -0.47 24.05
C MET A 25 -26.25 -1.68 24.48
N VAL A 26 -27.05 -2.23 23.57
CA VAL A 26 -27.88 -3.41 23.86
C VAL A 26 -27.02 -4.65 24.10
N ALA A 27 -25.97 -4.87 23.30
CA ALA A 27 -25.03 -5.96 23.51
C ALA A 27 -24.36 -5.88 24.89
N ASP A 28 -23.85 -4.71 25.28
CA ASP A 28 -23.23 -4.47 26.59
C ASP A 28 -24.22 -4.57 27.76
N SER A 29 -25.51 -4.28 27.51
CA SER A 29 -26.55 -4.47 28.50
C SER A 29 -26.90 -5.93 28.78
N GLY A 30 -26.44 -6.88 27.94
CA GLY A 30 -26.90 -8.26 27.97
C GLY A 30 -28.25 -8.47 27.26
N ASN A 31 -28.52 -7.69 26.21
CA ASN A 31 -29.75 -7.73 25.41
C ASN A 31 -31.05 -7.42 26.19
N LEU A 32 -30.99 -6.46 27.12
CA LEU A 32 -32.16 -6.07 27.90
C LEU A 32 -33.26 -5.48 27.00
N THR A 33 -34.51 -5.84 27.30
CA THR A 33 -35.69 -5.33 26.61
C THR A 33 -36.20 -4.04 27.27
N GLY A 34 -36.96 -3.25 26.51
CA GLY A 34 -37.54 -1.99 26.99
C GLY A 34 -37.60 -0.88 25.96
N LEU A 35 -37.14 -1.09 24.72
CA LEU A 35 -37.34 -0.12 23.65
C LEU A 35 -38.82 -0.03 23.28
N ALA A 36 -39.40 1.16 23.41
CA ALA A 36 -40.80 1.43 23.13
C ALA A 36 -41.00 2.13 21.78
N ALA A 37 -40.12 3.06 21.43
CA ALA A 37 -40.14 3.75 20.15
C ALA A 37 -38.72 4.14 19.68
N ALA A 38 -38.56 4.34 18.38
CA ALA A 38 -37.33 4.79 17.74
C ALA A 38 -37.69 5.69 16.54
N GLY A 39 -37.07 5.50 15.38
CA GLY A 39 -37.37 6.23 14.16
C GLY A 39 -38.86 6.17 13.76
N ARG A 40 -39.39 7.31 13.28
CA ARG A 40 -40.76 7.46 12.77
C ARG A 40 -40.78 8.19 11.43
N THR A 41 -41.70 7.87 10.54
CA THR A 41 -41.87 8.63 9.29
C THR A 41 -42.58 9.96 9.56
N ARG A 42 -42.45 10.92 8.63
CA ARG A 42 -43.18 12.20 8.66
C ARG A 42 -44.69 12.01 8.79
N GLU A 43 -45.22 11.00 8.10
CA GLU A 43 -46.64 10.64 8.11
C GLU A 43 -47.06 10.06 9.46
N GLN A 44 -46.28 9.15 10.04
CA GLN A 44 -46.53 8.65 11.39
C GLN A 44 -46.50 9.76 12.44
N GLN A 45 -45.58 10.73 12.29
CA GLN A 45 -45.54 11.90 13.17
C GLN A 45 -46.78 12.80 12.97
N ALA A 46 -47.26 12.98 11.73
CA ALA A 46 -48.47 13.73 11.44
C ALA A 46 -49.71 13.10 12.09
N ALA A 47 -49.86 11.78 11.98
CA ALA A 47 -50.96 11.06 12.63
C ALA A 47 -50.94 11.21 14.17
N LEU A 48 -49.76 11.15 14.79
CA LEU A 48 -49.63 11.34 16.24
C LEU A 48 -49.88 12.78 16.68
N TYR A 49 -49.47 13.76 15.86
CA TYR A 49 -49.74 15.17 16.11
C TYR A 49 -51.22 15.51 15.96
N ASP A 50 -51.88 14.95 14.96
CA ASP A 50 -53.33 15.05 14.77
C ASP A 50 -54.08 14.41 15.94
N ALA A 51 -53.69 13.21 16.36
CA ALA A 51 -54.27 12.56 17.53
C ALA A 51 -54.10 13.40 18.81
N TYR A 52 -52.94 14.03 19.00
CA TYR A 52 -52.70 14.96 20.11
C TYR A 52 -53.66 16.16 20.10
N LEU A 53 -53.88 16.77 18.93
CA LEU A 53 -54.73 17.95 18.81
C LEU A 53 -56.22 17.65 18.88
N HIS A 54 -56.65 16.51 18.34
CA HIS A 54 -58.05 16.27 17.99
C HIS A 54 -58.66 14.99 18.56
N HIS A 55 -57.84 14.04 19.01
CA HIS A 55 -58.31 12.69 19.36
C HIS A 55 -57.83 12.20 20.74
N GLY A 56 -57.39 13.11 21.61
CA GLY A 56 -56.96 12.79 22.98
C GLY A 56 -55.67 11.97 23.06
N GLY A 57 -54.85 12.00 22.00
CA GLY A 57 -53.55 11.35 21.95
C GLY A 57 -52.51 12.03 22.85
N ASN A 58 -51.41 11.32 23.11
CA ASN A 58 -50.28 11.85 23.87
C ASN A 58 -49.64 13.06 23.19
N LEU A 59 -49.00 13.94 23.99
CA LEU A 59 -48.23 15.08 23.49
C LEU A 59 -47.28 14.65 22.36
N ALA A 60 -47.36 15.35 21.22
CA ALA A 60 -46.55 15.07 20.06
C ALA A 60 -45.99 16.37 19.46
N ALA A 61 -44.74 16.33 19.01
CA ALA A 61 -44.14 17.45 18.28
C ALA A 61 -44.81 17.60 16.90
N LYS A 62 -44.85 18.84 16.39
CA LYS A 62 -45.32 19.13 15.04
C LYS A 62 -44.49 18.36 13.99
N PRO A 63 -45.09 17.83 12.91
CA PRO A 63 -44.36 17.11 11.87
C PRO A 63 -43.22 17.95 11.29
N GLY A 64 -42.03 17.35 11.21
CA GLY A 64 -40.77 17.99 10.84
C GLY A 64 -39.93 18.55 11.97
N HIS A 65 -40.43 18.49 13.20
CA HIS A 65 -39.71 18.93 14.40
C HIS A 65 -39.40 17.79 15.37
N SER A 66 -39.86 16.56 15.11
CA SER A 66 -39.60 15.40 15.96
C SER A 66 -38.23 14.79 15.69
N LEU A 67 -37.43 14.54 16.73
CA LEU A 67 -36.15 13.85 16.62
C LEU A 67 -36.30 12.36 16.22
N HIS A 68 -37.49 11.79 16.41
CA HIS A 68 -37.78 10.46 15.91
C HIS A 68 -37.82 10.44 14.38
N GLU A 69 -38.18 11.57 13.74
CA GLU A 69 -38.18 11.64 12.28
C GLU A 69 -36.80 11.59 11.66
N SER A 70 -35.76 11.98 12.41
CA SER A 70 -34.37 11.88 11.98
C SER A 70 -33.70 10.55 12.34
N GLY A 71 -34.40 9.67 13.07
CA GLY A 71 -33.83 8.41 13.57
C GLY A 71 -32.72 8.60 14.61
N LEU A 72 -32.71 9.75 15.31
CA LEU A 72 -31.73 10.08 16.35
C LEU A 72 -32.30 10.01 17.76
N ALA A 73 -33.55 9.55 17.92
CA ALA A 73 -34.21 9.42 19.21
C ALA A 73 -34.74 8.01 19.46
N ILE A 74 -34.71 7.62 20.73
CA ILE A 74 -35.36 6.42 21.25
C ILE A 74 -36.17 6.78 22.50
N ASP A 75 -37.30 6.10 22.65
CA ASP A 75 -38.07 6.08 23.88
C ASP A 75 -37.98 4.69 24.48
N VAL A 76 -37.68 4.60 25.77
CA VAL A 76 -37.65 3.33 26.50
C VAL A 76 -38.76 3.28 27.55
N THR A 77 -39.43 2.15 27.71
CA THR A 77 -40.47 1.98 28.72
C THR A 77 -39.92 2.32 30.10
N ARG A 78 -40.65 3.18 30.82
CA ARG A 78 -40.24 3.65 32.14
C ARG A 78 -40.10 2.45 33.11
N LYS A 79 -39.03 2.45 33.90
CA LYS A 79 -38.59 1.37 34.81
C LYS A 79 -38.29 0.02 34.14
N SER A 80 -38.23 -0.03 32.81
CA SER A 80 -37.76 -1.25 32.14
C SER A 80 -36.31 -1.56 32.52
N PRO A 81 -35.88 -2.83 32.45
CA PRO A 81 -34.49 -3.20 32.67
C PRO A 81 -33.52 -2.38 31.81
N LEU A 82 -33.86 -2.14 30.54
CA LEU A 82 -33.07 -1.30 29.65
C LEU A 82 -32.96 0.14 30.17
N GLN A 83 -34.06 0.78 30.58
CA GLN A 83 -33.98 2.14 31.12
C GLN A 83 -33.14 2.20 32.39
N VAL A 84 -33.35 1.26 33.33
CA VAL A 84 -32.59 1.17 34.59
C VAL A 84 -31.09 1.06 34.30
N TRP A 85 -30.71 0.23 33.34
CA TRP A 85 -29.32 0.08 32.90
C TRP A 85 -28.77 1.37 32.28
N MET A 86 -29.54 1.99 31.36
CA MET A 86 -29.14 3.21 30.64
C MET A 86 -28.92 4.39 31.60
N VAL A 87 -29.77 4.53 32.61
CA VAL A 87 -29.72 5.64 33.58
C VAL A 87 -28.92 5.29 34.83
N ALA A 88 -28.11 4.23 34.83
CA ALA A 88 -27.20 3.97 35.95
C ALA A 88 -26.35 5.21 36.23
N GLY A 89 -26.40 5.72 37.47
CA GLY A 89 -25.84 7.03 37.85
C GLY A 89 -26.85 8.19 37.85
N GLY A 90 -28.13 7.93 37.53
CA GLY A 90 -29.22 8.91 37.48
C GLY A 90 -30.57 8.33 37.93
N SER A 91 -31.67 8.95 37.51
CA SER A 91 -33.04 8.59 37.92
C SER A 91 -33.88 8.04 36.75
N THR A 92 -34.65 6.98 37.00
CA THR A 92 -35.65 6.45 36.04
C THR A 92 -36.90 7.34 35.94
N MET A 93 -37.07 8.27 36.87
CA MET A 93 -38.29 9.07 37.00
C MET A 93 -38.13 10.52 36.58
N SER A 94 -36.92 11.07 36.72
CA SER A 94 -36.60 12.48 36.53
C SER A 94 -35.31 12.67 35.75
N VAL A 95 -35.23 13.74 34.95
CA VAL A 95 -34.02 14.17 34.24
C VAL A 95 -33.34 15.27 35.03
N HIS A 96 -32.03 15.16 35.26
CA HIS A 96 -31.26 16.18 35.96
C HIS A 96 -30.17 16.74 35.04
N GLY A 97 -29.95 18.06 35.10
CA GLY A 97 -28.86 18.69 34.37
C GLY A 97 -27.51 18.17 34.87
N GLY A 98 -26.61 17.81 33.94
CA GLY A 98 -25.26 17.32 34.28
C GLY A 98 -25.20 15.89 34.81
N GLU A 99 -26.26 15.10 34.67
CA GLU A 99 -26.26 13.69 35.05
C GLU A 99 -25.14 12.89 34.36
N GLY A 100 -24.54 11.93 35.06
CA GLY A 100 -23.50 11.04 34.53
C GLY A 100 -24.05 9.64 34.26
N THR A 101 -25.05 9.54 33.38
CA THR A 101 -25.71 8.25 33.11
C THR A 101 -24.86 7.38 32.19
N ARG A 102 -24.85 6.06 32.40
CA ARG A 102 -24.15 5.08 31.54
C ARG A 102 -24.43 5.25 30.03
N ALA A 103 -25.67 5.56 29.65
CA ALA A 103 -26.05 5.79 28.26
C ALA A 103 -25.21 6.88 27.54
N GLN A 104 -24.62 7.82 28.28
CA GLN A 104 -23.80 8.90 27.71
C GLN A 104 -22.46 8.41 27.18
N GLU A 105 -21.94 7.28 27.67
CA GLU A 105 -20.74 6.66 27.10
C GLU A 105 -20.99 6.24 25.64
N TYR A 106 -22.22 5.84 25.34
CA TYR A 106 -22.70 5.49 24.00
C TYR A 106 -23.24 6.70 23.23
N GLY A 107 -23.13 7.91 23.77
CA GLY A 107 -23.60 9.12 23.10
C GLY A 107 -25.11 9.38 23.21
N TRP A 108 -25.84 8.67 24.08
CA TRP A 108 -27.27 8.87 24.31
C TRP A 108 -27.52 9.77 25.52
N PHE A 109 -28.26 10.85 25.32
CA PHE A 109 -28.53 11.87 26.34
C PHE A 109 -30.02 12.15 26.45
N ARG A 110 -30.52 12.35 27.67
CA ARG A 110 -31.89 12.83 27.88
C ARG A 110 -31.93 14.34 27.68
N THR A 111 -32.67 14.79 26.68
CA THR A 111 -32.72 16.21 26.30
C THR A 111 -34.07 16.87 26.57
N VAL A 112 -35.06 16.10 27.00
CA VAL A 112 -36.42 16.59 27.29
C VAL A 112 -36.68 16.39 28.79
N PRO A 113 -36.67 17.46 29.62
CA PRO A 113 -36.73 17.32 31.08
C PRO A 113 -37.95 16.58 31.62
N SER A 114 -39.11 16.72 30.97
CA SER A 114 -40.36 16.05 31.34
C SER A 114 -40.45 14.59 30.90
N GLU A 115 -39.54 14.14 30.03
CA GLU A 115 -39.58 12.82 29.41
C GLU A 115 -38.36 12.00 29.82
N ALA A 116 -38.38 11.49 31.06
CA ALA A 116 -37.29 10.67 31.61
C ALA A 116 -36.99 9.38 30.80
N TRP A 117 -37.88 9.03 29.87
CA TRP A 117 -37.79 7.91 28.96
C TRP A 117 -37.18 8.24 27.59
N HIS A 118 -37.04 9.52 27.24
CA HIS A 118 -36.63 9.97 25.91
C HIS A 118 -35.12 10.24 25.85
N PHE A 119 -34.44 9.63 24.87
CA PHE A 119 -33.00 9.79 24.66
C PHE A 119 -32.70 10.21 23.23
N ARG A 120 -31.77 11.14 23.08
CA ARG A 120 -31.21 11.60 21.81
C ARG A 120 -29.77 11.13 21.65
N TYR A 121 -29.42 10.65 20.46
CA TYR A 121 -28.07 10.32 20.07
C TYR A 121 -27.25 11.54 19.62
N TYR A 122 -25.99 11.59 20.05
CA TYR A 122 -24.99 12.56 19.64
C TYR A 122 -23.71 11.87 19.21
N ARG A 123 -23.50 11.74 17.90
CA ARG A 123 -22.30 11.11 17.29
C ARG A 123 -20.97 11.63 17.85
N ALA A 124 -20.85 12.94 18.07
CA ALA A 124 -19.62 13.55 18.58
C ALA A 124 -19.33 13.21 20.05
N LYS A 125 -20.33 12.74 20.81
CA LYS A 125 -20.23 12.41 22.24
C LYS A 125 -20.17 10.91 22.51
N ASP A 126 -20.29 10.08 21.48
CA ASP A 126 -20.18 8.62 21.58
C ASP A 126 -18.71 8.21 21.73
N LYS A 127 -18.35 7.75 22.94
CA LYS A 127 -16.98 7.38 23.30
C LYS A 127 -16.53 6.08 22.66
N HIS A 128 -17.48 5.22 22.27
CA HIS A 128 -17.19 3.90 21.68
C HIS A 128 -17.14 3.94 20.15
N ARG A 129 -17.63 5.01 19.52
CA ARG A 129 -17.71 5.15 18.06
C ARG A 129 -16.39 4.89 17.34
N ALA A 130 -15.30 5.52 17.80
CA ALA A 130 -14.01 5.43 17.11
C ALA A 130 -13.43 4.02 17.12
N ALA A 131 -13.46 3.36 18.30
CA ALA A 131 -13.00 1.97 18.44
C ALA A 131 -13.86 1.00 17.63
N ALA A 132 -15.19 1.16 17.68
CA ALA A 132 -16.11 0.34 16.90
C ALA A 132 -15.92 0.51 15.38
N LEU A 133 -15.66 1.74 14.92
CA LEU A 133 -15.38 2.01 13.50
C LEU A 133 -14.11 1.30 13.05
N ALA A 134 -13.04 1.41 13.84
CA ALA A 134 -11.77 0.76 13.54
C ALA A 134 -11.93 -0.77 13.49
N ALA A 135 -12.59 -1.37 14.48
CA ALA A 135 -12.86 -2.80 14.51
C ALA A 135 -13.65 -3.27 13.29
N ARG A 136 -14.70 -2.53 12.92
CA ARG A 136 -15.57 -2.91 11.79
C ARG A 136 -14.86 -2.76 10.43
N LEU A 137 -14.01 -1.75 10.26
CA LEU A 137 -13.20 -1.62 9.05
C LEU A 137 -12.22 -2.78 8.91
N VAL A 138 -11.55 -3.19 10.00
CA VAL A 138 -10.65 -4.34 10.01
C VAL A 138 -11.40 -5.62 9.68
N GLU A 139 -12.56 -5.86 10.30
CA GLU A 139 -13.40 -7.02 10.05
C GLU A 139 -13.83 -7.13 8.58
N LEU A 140 -14.09 -5.99 7.93
CA LEU A 140 -14.50 -5.93 6.52
C LEU A 140 -13.30 -5.80 5.55
N GLY A 141 -12.06 -5.83 6.03
CA GLY A 141 -10.85 -5.82 5.19
C GLY A 141 -10.44 -4.44 4.64
N TYR A 142 -10.85 -3.34 5.28
CA TYR A 142 -10.54 -1.98 4.84
C TYR A 142 -9.56 -1.29 5.79
N SER A 143 -8.58 -0.57 5.22
CA SER A 143 -7.56 0.16 5.99
C SER A 143 -7.99 1.55 6.44
N ASN A 144 -9.05 2.11 5.85
CA ASN A 144 -9.60 3.43 6.23
C ASN A 144 -11.03 3.64 5.68
N VAL A 145 -11.72 4.66 6.22
CA VAL A 145 -13.11 5.00 5.87
C VAL A 145 -13.28 5.36 4.39
N LYS A 146 -12.33 6.11 3.80
CA LYS A 146 -12.45 6.53 2.39
C LYS A 146 -12.39 5.34 1.43
N ALA A 147 -11.53 4.37 1.73
CA ALA A 147 -11.45 3.13 0.96
C ALA A 147 -12.77 2.34 1.02
N PHE A 148 -13.34 2.19 2.22
CA PHE A 148 -14.65 1.58 2.41
C PHE A 148 -15.76 2.33 1.66
N GLN A 149 -15.86 3.66 1.84
CA GLN A 149 -16.86 4.48 1.17
C GLN A 149 -16.80 4.35 -0.35
N LYS A 150 -15.58 4.41 -0.93
CA LYS A 150 -15.39 4.25 -2.37
C LYS A 150 -15.87 2.87 -2.86
N ALA A 151 -15.54 1.81 -2.14
CA ALA A 151 -15.93 0.44 -2.50
C ALA A 151 -17.45 0.21 -2.43
N HIS A 152 -18.14 0.94 -1.55
CA HIS A 152 -19.57 0.83 -1.32
C HIS A 152 -20.40 1.93 -2.01
N GLY A 153 -19.83 2.65 -2.97
CA GLY A 153 -20.55 3.67 -3.76
C GLY A 153 -20.98 4.91 -2.96
N LEU A 154 -20.35 5.16 -1.82
CA LEU A 154 -20.56 6.36 -1.01
C LEU A 154 -19.59 7.47 -1.42
N VAL A 155 -19.91 8.71 -1.05
CA VAL A 155 -18.98 9.83 -1.18
C VAL A 155 -17.75 9.55 -0.28
N PRO A 156 -16.52 9.51 -0.83
CA PRO A 156 -15.31 9.15 -0.08
C PRO A 156 -14.73 10.33 0.70
N ASP A 157 -15.55 10.95 1.54
CA ASP A 157 -15.21 12.12 2.36
C ASP A 157 -14.45 11.76 3.65
N GLY A 158 -14.45 10.49 4.05
CA GLY A 158 -13.85 9.99 5.29
C GLY A 158 -14.73 10.18 6.52
N VAL A 159 -16.00 10.58 6.35
CA VAL A 159 -16.95 10.82 7.43
C VAL A 159 -17.77 9.56 7.71
N ASP A 160 -17.64 8.99 8.91
CA ASP A 160 -18.48 7.88 9.39
C ASP A 160 -19.84 8.40 9.89
N GLY A 161 -20.65 8.95 8.97
CA GLY A 161 -22.03 9.39 9.23
C GLY A 161 -23.05 8.26 9.05
N PRO A 162 -24.36 8.58 9.06
CA PRO A 162 -25.45 7.60 8.95
C PRO A 162 -25.32 6.65 7.76
N LEU A 163 -25.00 7.17 6.57
CA LEU A 163 -24.83 6.35 5.35
C LEU A 163 -23.65 5.36 5.48
N THR A 164 -22.52 5.84 6.00
CA THR A 164 -21.33 5.02 6.22
C THR A 164 -21.62 3.91 7.23
N TRP A 165 -22.24 4.25 8.38
CA TRP A 165 -22.57 3.26 9.39
C TRP A 165 -23.68 2.29 8.96
N HIS A 166 -24.66 2.75 8.18
CA HIS A 166 -25.64 1.86 7.57
C HIS A 166 -24.96 0.81 6.67
N ALA A 167 -24.04 1.25 5.80
CA ALA A 167 -23.26 0.35 4.96
C ALA A 167 -22.34 -0.57 5.78
N LEU A 168 -21.72 -0.08 6.86
CA LEU A 168 -20.88 -0.90 7.74
C LEU A 168 -21.69 -1.99 8.46
N LEU A 169 -22.91 -1.68 8.91
CA LEU A 169 -23.78 -2.63 9.62
C LEU A 169 -24.38 -3.69 8.68
N THR A 170 -24.65 -3.32 7.43
CA THR A 170 -25.23 -4.23 6.42
C THR A 170 -24.17 -4.92 5.59
N GLY A 171 -22.93 -4.43 5.61
CA GLY A 171 -21.79 -5.05 4.94
C GLY A 171 -21.54 -6.44 5.51
N THR A 172 -21.64 -7.45 4.67
CA THR A 172 -21.16 -8.79 5.01
C THR A 172 -19.64 -8.81 4.88
N ILE A 173 -18.96 -9.63 5.69
CA ILE A 173 -17.59 -10.05 5.38
C ILE A 173 -17.65 -10.52 3.92
N PRO A 174 -16.81 -9.99 3.01
CA PRO A 174 -16.74 -10.53 1.67
C PRO A 174 -16.57 -12.05 1.81
N ALA A 175 -17.43 -12.84 1.15
CA ALA A 175 -17.09 -14.24 0.87
C ALA A 175 -15.64 -14.25 0.36
N PRO A 176 -14.79 -15.24 0.73
CA PRO A 176 -13.40 -15.25 0.30
C PRO A 176 -13.42 -14.90 -1.17
N THR A 177 -12.83 -13.75 -1.49
CA THR A 177 -12.79 -13.24 -2.85
C THR A 177 -12.34 -14.43 -3.69
N PRO A 178 -12.94 -14.76 -4.85
CA PRO A 178 -12.20 -15.59 -5.79
C PRO A 178 -10.81 -14.95 -5.84
N ASP A 179 -9.76 -15.75 -5.58
CA ASP A 179 -8.41 -15.24 -5.40
C ASP A 179 -8.20 -14.09 -6.38
N PRO A 180 -7.74 -12.90 -5.92
CA PRO A 180 -7.51 -11.78 -6.83
C PRO A 180 -6.79 -12.38 -8.02
N THR A 181 -7.39 -12.30 -9.23
CA THR A 181 -6.91 -13.02 -10.42
C THR A 181 -5.40 -13.08 -10.32
N PRO A 182 -4.79 -14.26 -10.09
CA PRO A 182 -3.41 -14.34 -9.66
C PRO A 182 -2.62 -13.43 -10.57
N ALA A 183 -1.91 -12.45 -9.98
CA ALA A 183 -1.15 -11.51 -10.77
C ALA A 183 -0.37 -12.35 -11.80
N THR A 184 -0.65 -12.14 -13.08
CA THR A 184 -0.04 -12.95 -14.14
C THR A 184 1.36 -12.44 -14.44
N VAL A 185 1.70 -11.25 -13.92
CA VAL A 185 2.99 -10.59 -14.07
C VAL A 185 3.44 -9.95 -12.76
N LEU A 186 4.73 -10.07 -12.48
CA LEU A 186 5.47 -9.32 -11.48
C LEU A 186 6.07 -8.08 -12.17
N ALA A 187 5.53 -6.91 -11.90
CA ALA A 187 6.03 -5.64 -12.45
C ALA A 187 7.17 -5.08 -11.59
N LEU A 188 8.35 -4.90 -12.16
CA LEU A 188 9.55 -4.39 -11.47
C LEU A 188 10.12 -3.18 -12.20
N ARG A 189 10.86 -2.36 -11.46
CA ARG A 189 11.79 -1.38 -12.00
C ARG A 189 13.21 -1.80 -11.68
N VAL A 190 14.05 -1.95 -12.70
CA VAL A 190 15.45 -2.39 -12.56
C VAL A 190 16.33 -1.28 -13.09
N ALA A 191 17.36 -0.91 -12.33
CA ALA A 191 18.35 0.07 -12.75
C ALA A 191 19.74 -0.53 -12.82
N THR A 192 20.58 -0.04 -13.73
CA THR A 192 22.03 -0.23 -13.68
C THR A 192 22.70 1.11 -13.49
N PHE A 193 23.75 1.16 -12.68
CA PHE A 193 24.43 2.41 -12.37
C PHE A 193 25.92 2.21 -12.07
N ASN A 194 26.76 2.66 -12.99
CA ASN A 194 28.18 2.85 -12.74
C ASN A 194 28.39 4.17 -11.96
N THR A 195 28.96 4.08 -10.76
CA THR A 195 29.16 5.25 -9.89
C THR A 195 30.57 5.84 -9.93
N MET A 196 31.43 5.32 -10.81
CA MET A 196 32.83 5.70 -11.01
C MET A 196 33.66 5.52 -9.73
N ASP A 197 34.44 4.45 -9.67
CA ASP A 197 35.32 4.16 -8.53
C ASP A 197 36.68 4.86 -8.71
N PRO A 198 37.03 5.83 -7.86
CA PRO A 198 38.31 6.51 -7.94
C PRO A 198 39.51 5.55 -7.80
N ALA A 199 39.33 4.41 -7.11
CA ALA A 199 40.38 3.40 -6.94
C ALA A 199 40.77 2.71 -8.27
N LEU A 200 39.85 2.65 -9.24
CA LEU A 200 40.13 2.11 -10.57
C LEU A 200 40.76 3.14 -11.51
N THR A 201 40.31 4.39 -11.39
CA THR A 201 40.68 5.46 -12.30
C THR A 201 41.96 6.20 -11.86
N GLY A 202 42.44 5.95 -10.64
CA GLY A 202 43.51 6.73 -10.02
C GLY A 202 43.09 8.17 -9.69
N SER A 203 41.78 8.46 -9.77
CA SER A 203 41.22 9.78 -9.53
C SER A 203 41.16 10.09 -8.04
N LYS A 204 41.00 11.38 -7.70
CA LYS A 204 40.71 11.78 -6.32
C LYS A 204 39.38 11.19 -5.84
N PRO A 205 39.25 10.86 -4.55
CA PRO A 205 37.97 10.45 -3.98
C PRO A 205 36.84 11.42 -4.33
N LEU A 206 35.63 10.89 -4.53
CA LEU A 206 34.44 11.68 -4.78
C LEU A 206 34.20 12.67 -3.63
N THR A 207 33.86 13.92 -3.96
CA THR A 207 33.44 14.89 -2.95
C THR A 207 32.09 14.48 -2.37
N ALA A 208 31.80 14.89 -1.12
CA ALA A 208 30.52 14.59 -0.47
C ALA A 208 29.30 15.04 -1.30
N SER A 209 29.40 16.21 -1.97
CA SER A 209 28.36 16.72 -2.86
C SER A 209 28.12 15.81 -4.07
N ARG A 210 29.20 15.33 -4.72
CA ARG A 210 29.08 14.39 -5.84
C ARG A 210 28.51 13.04 -5.39
N ALA A 211 28.93 12.53 -4.23
CA ALA A 211 28.37 11.32 -3.66
C ALA A 211 26.87 11.46 -3.36
N ALA A 212 26.45 12.58 -2.75
CA ALA A 212 25.03 12.87 -2.49
C ALA A 212 24.20 12.99 -3.80
N ALA A 213 24.80 13.50 -4.87
CA ALA A 213 24.16 13.56 -6.18
C ALA A 213 23.90 12.15 -6.76
N LEU A 214 24.80 11.18 -6.53
CA LEU A 214 24.57 9.77 -6.88
C LEU A 214 23.34 9.23 -6.14
N GLY A 215 23.27 9.43 -4.82
CA GLY A 215 22.12 9.01 -3.99
C GLY A 215 20.81 9.62 -4.46
N THR A 216 20.80 10.91 -4.79
CA THR A 216 19.64 11.61 -5.34
C THR A 216 19.20 11.04 -6.69
N THR A 217 20.16 10.74 -7.57
CA THR A 217 19.90 10.16 -8.89
C THR A 217 19.26 8.78 -8.75
N ALA A 218 19.82 7.93 -7.88
CA ALA A 218 19.31 6.61 -7.60
C ALA A 218 17.89 6.68 -7.02
N ALA A 219 17.65 7.47 -5.97
CA ALA A 219 16.33 7.60 -5.35
C ALA A 219 15.24 8.08 -6.33
N LYS A 220 15.58 9.01 -7.25
CA LYS A 220 14.66 9.47 -8.30
C LYS A 220 14.33 8.39 -9.33
N ALA A 221 15.20 7.41 -9.54
CA ALA A 221 14.95 6.30 -10.45
C ALA A 221 13.81 5.39 -9.96
N LYS A 222 13.57 5.36 -8.64
CA LYS A 222 12.53 4.54 -8.00
C LYS A 222 12.60 3.08 -8.46
N ALA A 223 13.80 2.54 -8.64
CA ALA A 223 13.98 1.15 -9.01
C ALA A 223 13.81 0.26 -7.77
N ASP A 224 13.25 -0.94 -7.96
CA ASP A 224 13.16 -1.98 -6.93
C ASP A 224 14.51 -2.68 -6.73
N VAL A 225 15.31 -2.77 -7.80
CA VAL A 225 16.62 -3.40 -7.84
C VAL A 225 17.61 -2.50 -8.58
N TYR A 226 18.81 -2.33 -8.03
CA TYR A 226 19.93 -1.61 -8.63
C TYR A 226 21.09 -2.58 -8.84
N LEU A 227 21.55 -2.66 -10.08
CA LEU A 227 22.72 -3.38 -10.55
C LEU A 227 23.87 -2.38 -10.57
N LEU A 228 24.70 -2.39 -9.53
CA LEU A 228 25.70 -1.37 -9.28
C LEU A 228 27.07 -1.80 -9.81
N ASN A 229 27.75 -0.88 -10.47
CA ASN A 229 29.04 -1.08 -11.11
C ASN A 229 30.01 0.01 -10.60
N GLU A 230 31.28 -0.34 -10.36
CA GLU A 230 32.26 0.60 -9.77
C GLU A 230 31.71 1.39 -8.57
N CYS A 231 30.97 0.71 -7.71
CA CYS A 231 30.27 1.29 -6.58
C CYS A 231 30.88 0.75 -5.28
N PRO A 232 31.96 1.37 -4.76
CA PRO A 232 32.59 0.94 -3.52
C PRO A 232 31.63 1.11 -2.34
N GLU A 233 31.95 0.45 -1.22
CA GLU A 233 31.09 0.37 -0.03
C GLU A 233 30.61 1.74 0.46
N ALA A 234 31.53 2.71 0.61
CA ALA A 234 31.20 4.06 1.04
C ALA A 234 30.15 4.74 0.14
N ILE A 235 30.17 4.48 -1.17
CA ILE A 235 29.17 5.03 -2.09
C ILE A 235 27.85 4.27 -1.97
N ARG A 236 27.88 2.95 -1.78
CA ARG A 236 26.66 2.16 -1.52
C ARG A 236 25.93 2.63 -0.28
N ASP A 237 26.66 2.97 0.79
CA ASP A 237 26.04 3.52 2.00
C ASP A 237 25.38 4.87 1.76
N VAL A 238 25.98 5.72 0.92
CA VAL A 238 25.35 6.98 0.48
C VAL A 238 24.08 6.71 -0.34
N LEU A 239 24.11 5.75 -1.27
CA LEU A 239 22.91 5.38 -2.04
C LEU A 239 21.81 4.89 -1.10
N ARG A 240 22.12 3.95 -0.21
CA ARG A 240 21.20 3.36 0.77
C ARG A 240 20.58 4.40 1.69
N ALA A 241 21.37 5.36 2.18
CA ALA A 241 20.89 6.45 3.03
C ALA A 241 19.92 7.38 2.32
N ALA A 242 20.09 7.59 1.00
CA ALA A 242 19.21 8.43 0.20
C ALA A 242 17.87 7.77 -0.15
N MET A 243 17.73 6.45 0.02
CA MET A 243 16.52 5.73 -0.34
C MET A 243 15.43 5.80 0.73
N PRO A 244 14.13 5.69 0.34
CA PRO A 244 13.03 5.60 1.30
C PRO A 244 13.23 4.42 2.27
N GLY A 245 13.08 4.65 3.57
CA GLY A 245 13.34 3.65 4.62
C GLY A 245 14.81 3.44 4.98
N GLY A 246 15.75 4.12 4.29
CA GLY A 246 17.17 4.14 4.61
C GLY A 246 17.87 2.78 4.47
N GLY A 247 19.11 2.70 4.95
CA GLY A 247 19.96 1.53 4.73
C GLY A 247 19.49 0.22 5.36
N ALA A 248 18.64 0.27 6.40
CA ALA A 248 18.06 -0.94 6.97
C ALA A 248 17.11 -1.66 5.99
N ARG A 249 16.39 -0.90 5.16
CA ARG A 249 15.49 -1.45 4.13
C ARG A 249 16.22 -1.81 2.84
N TRP A 250 17.25 -1.06 2.47
CA TRP A 250 17.96 -1.28 1.22
C TRP A 250 19.17 -2.17 1.44
N LEU A 251 18.98 -3.47 1.22
CA LEU A 251 20.02 -4.48 1.40
C LEU A 251 20.91 -4.54 0.15
N VAL A 252 22.15 -5.01 0.37
CA VAL A 252 23.20 -5.05 -0.65
C VAL A 252 23.90 -6.39 -0.60
N ARG A 253 24.14 -6.97 -1.77
CA ARG A 253 25.06 -8.08 -1.96
C ARG A 253 26.24 -7.63 -2.81
N PRO A 254 27.46 -7.51 -2.25
CA PRO A 254 28.61 -7.03 -2.99
C PRO A 254 29.59 -8.15 -3.40
N ARG A 255 30.16 -8.02 -4.60
CA ARG A 255 31.49 -8.51 -4.98
C ARG A 255 32.39 -7.30 -5.21
N GLY A 256 33.12 -6.88 -4.17
CA GLY A 256 33.97 -5.69 -4.26
C GLY A 256 33.15 -4.45 -4.58
N ALA A 257 33.37 -3.84 -5.75
CA ALA A 257 32.63 -2.66 -6.24
C ALA A 257 31.47 -3.00 -7.19
N GLN A 258 31.30 -4.27 -7.57
CA GLN A 258 30.09 -4.74 -8.24
C GLN A 258 29.10 -5.21 -7.19
N ALA A 259 27.86 -4.76 -7.25
CA ALA A 259 26.87 -5.13 -6.23
C ALA A 259 25.45 -5.17 -6.80
N ILE A 260 24.58 -5.86 -6.08
CA ILE A 260 23.13 -5.79 -6.28
C ILE A 260 22.53 -5.20 -5.01
N MET A 261 21.75 -4.13 -5.16
CA MET A 261 21.02 -3.48 -4.08
C MET A 261 19.52 -3.56 -4.32
N TRP A 262 18.71 -3.88 -3.31
CA TRP A 262 17.27 -4.06 -3.49
C TRP A 262 16.46 -3.58 -2.28
N ASP A 263 15.17 -3.33 -2.54
CA ASP A 263 14.18 -3.05 -1.52
C ASP A 263 13.77 -4.32 -0.76
N SER A 264 14.26 -4.48 0.47
CA SER A 264 14.00 -5.68 1.26
C SER A 264 12.59 -5.77 1.84
N ASP A 265 11.79 -4.71 1.83
CA ASP A 265 10.37 -4.80 2.20
C ASP A 265 9.62 -5.63 1.16
N ARG A 266 10.05 -5.57 -0.10
CA ARG A 266 9.42 -6.24 -1.25
C ARG A 266 10.09 -7.56 -1.63
N LEU A 267 11.43 -7.57 -1.68
CA LEU A 267 12.21 -8.67 -2.23
C LEU A 267 13.04 -9.36 -1.15
N ALA A 268 13.10 -10.69 -1.19
CA ALA A 268 13.94 -11.50 -0.32
C ALA A 268 15.04 -12.20 -1.13
N GLU A 269 16.28 -12.13 -0.66
CA GLU A 269 17.38 -12.90 -1.25
C GLU A 269 17.20 -14.40 -0.97
N ILE A 270 17.50 -15.23 -1.98
CA ILE A 270 17.40 -16.70 -1.92
C ILE A 270 18.75 -17.36 -2.13
N ALA A 271 19.54 -16.84 -3.06
CA ALA A 271 20.85 -17.36 -3.39
C ALA A 271 21.69 -16.25 -4.04
N GLU A 272 23.00 -16.43 -4.02
CA GLU A 272 23.94 -15.48 -4.61
C GLU A 272 25.19 -16.22 -5.11
N THR A 273 25.89 -15.60 -6.07
CA THR A 273 27.26 -16.01 -6.39
C THR A 273 28.06 -14.83 -6.96
N ALA A 274 29.31 -14.72 -6.55
CA ALA A 274 30.29 -13.82 -7.16
C ALA A 274 30.85 -14.44 -8.46
N VAL A 275 31.12 -13.58 -9.45
CA VAL A 275 31.72 -13.97 -10.73
C VAL A 275 33.05 -13.26 -10.90
N ASP A 276 34.14 -14.01 -10.79
CA ASP A 276 35.50 -13.53 -11.07
C ASP A 276 35.87 -13.80 -12.53
N PHE A 277 36.31 -12.77 -13.24
CA PHE A 277 36.82 -12.96 -14.60
C PHE A 277 38.24 -13.50 -14.57
N LYS A 278 38.50 -14.55 -15.36
CA LYS A 278 39.80 -15.22 -15.38
C LYS A 278 40.94 -14.23 -15.65
N GLY A 279 41.89 -14.14 -14.72
CA GLY A 279 43.08 -13.30 -14.83
C GLY A 279 42.84 -11.80 -14.56
N ILE A 280 41.68 -11.43 -14.01
CA ILE A 280 41.31 -10.03 -13.76
C ILE A 280 40.81 -9.91 -12.31
N SER A 281 41.43 -9.01 -11.55
CA SER A 281 41.15 -8.89 -10.11
C SER A 281 39.97 -7.96 -9.81
N TYR A 282 39.86 -6.83 -10.52
CA TYR A 282 38.83 -5.84 -10.23
C TYR A 282 37.50 -6.17 -10.92
N GLN A 283 37.51 -6.27 -12.25
CA GLN A 283 36.30 -6.52 -13.04
C GLN A 283 35.76 -7.93 -12.78
N GLY A 284 34.45 -8.05 -12.91
CA GLY A 284 33.70 -9.25 -12.58
C GLY A 284 32.20 -8.93 -12.47
N GLY A 285 31.48 -9.71 -11.69
CA GLY A 285 30.07 -9.49 -11.45
C GLY A 285 29.56 -10.11 -10.16
N GLN A 286 28.35 -9.72 -9.78
CA GLN A 286 27.60 -10.32 -8.68
C GLN A 286 26.27 -10.81 -9.22
N ILE A 287 25.82 -11.98 -8.79
CA ILE A 287 24.51 -12.53 -9.11
C ILE A 287 23.73 -12.77 -7.82
N CYS A 288 22.43 -12.43 -7.84
CA CYS A 288 21.50 -12.71 -6.76
C CYS A 288 20.18 -13.23 -7.31
N VAL A 289 19.63 -14.25 -6.67
CA VAL A 289 18.24 -14.67 -6.86
C VAL A 289 17.39 -13.93 -5.84
N LEU A 290 16.47 -13.09 -6.32
CA LEU A 290 15.54 -12.35 -5.48
C LEU A 290 14.12 -12.89 -5.70
N ARG A 291 13.39 -13.10 -4.60
CA ARG A 291 12.00 -13.55 -4.58
C ARG A 291 11.10 -12.41 -4.15
N ASP A 292 10.08 -12.11 -4.95
CA ASP A 292 9.03 -11.19 -4.54
C ASP A 292 8.19 -11.82 -3.42
N LYS A 293 8.04 -11.11 -2.31
CA LYS A 293 7.38 -11.65 -1.12
C LYS A 293 5.89 -11.89 -1.34
N SER A 294 5.25 -11.10 -2.21
CA SER A 294 3.81 -11.17 -2.47
C SER A 294 3.44 -12.27 -3.46
N THR A 295 4.16 -12.34 -4.57
CA THR A 295 3.87 -13.25 -5.69
C THR A 295 4.68 -14.53 -5.66
N ARG A 296 5.74 -14.59 -4.83
CA ARG A 296 6.69 -15.70 -4.72
C ARG A 296 7.52 -15.96 -6.00
N GLN A 297 7.31 -15.19 -7.06
CA GLN A 297 8.11 -15.24 -8.28
C GLN A 297 9.57 -14.90 -7.97
N GLN A 298 10.48 -15.71 -8.51
CA GLN A 298 11.91 -15.51 -8.39
C GLN A 298 12.45 -14.92 -9.69
N VAL A 299 13.42 -14.01 -9.57
CA VAL A 299 14.15 -13.43 -10.69
C VAL A 299 15.63 -13.47 -10.36
N VAL A 300 16.44 -13.92 -11.32
CA VAL A 300 17.90 -13.94 -11.19
C VAL A 300 18.45 -12.63 -11.73
N PHE A 301 19.06 -11.84 -10.87
CA PHE A 301 19.69 -10.57 -11.22
C PHE A 301 21.20 -10.74 -11.28
N GLY A 302 21.84 -10.06 -12.24
CA GLY A 302 23.29 -9.97 -12.27
C GLY A 302 23.79 -8.57 -12.59
N SER A 303 24.71 -8.08 -11.77
CA SER A 303 25.49 -6.87 -12.05
C SER A 303 26.86 -7.27 -12.60
N TYR A 304 27.33 -6.63 -13.67
CA TYR A 304 28.66 -6.88 -14.23
C TYR A 304 29.42 -5.58 -14.51
N HIS A 305 30.74 -5.63 -14.52
CA HIS A 305 31.58 -4.56 -15.05
C HIS A 305 32.67 -5.19 -15.92
N LEU A 306 32.63 -4.95 -17.23
CA LEU A 306 33.65 -5.45 -18.15
C LEU A 306 34.90 -4.58 -18.11
N THR A 307 36.04 -5.11 -18.52
CA THR A 307 37.27 -4.30 -18.61
C THR A 307 37.08 -3.19 -19.65
N PRO A 308 37.50 -1.94 -19.39
CA PRO A 308 37.27 -0.83 -20.30
C PRO A 308 38.01 -1.02 -21.63
N ASN A 309 37.47 -0.41 -22.70
CA ASN A 309 38.03 -0.47 -24.06
C ASN A 309 39.50 -0.03 -24.14
N SER A 310 39.96 0.83 -23.22
CA SER A 310 41.36 1.28 -23.15
C SER A 310 42.33 0.21 -22.65
N ARG A 311 41.84 -0.88 -22.06
CA ARG A 311 42.64 -1.92 -21.41
C ARG A 311 42.31 -3.33 -21.89
N SER A 312 41.41 -3.46 -22.86
CA SER A 312 40.92 -4.76 -23.33
C SER A 312 40.52 -4.71 -24.80
N THR A 313 40.28 -5.89 -25.36
CA THR A 313 39.78 -6.05 -26.73
C THR A 313 38.34 -6.55 -26.67
N ASP A 314 37.57 -6.32 -27.73
CA ASP A 314 36.22 -6.87 -27.88
C ASP A 314 36.19 -8.40 -27.71
N ALA A 315 37.24 -9.11 -28.11
CA ALA A 315 37.34 -10.56 -27.90
C ALA A 315 37.41 -10.93 -26.41
N GLN A 316 38.17 -10.17 -25.62
CA GLN A 316 38.29 -10.39 -24.19
C GLN A 316 37.04 -9.93 -23.43
N GLN A 317 36.43 -8.80 -23.79
CA GLN A 317 35.15 -8.36 -23.23
C GLN A 317 34.01 -9.36 -23.54
N ARG A 318 33.95 -9.89 -24.76
CA ARG A 318 33.03 -10.99 -25.11
C ARG A 318 33.26 -12.25 -24.27
N SER A 319 34.52 -12.59 -23.99
CA SER A 319 34.86 -13.72 -23.10
C SER A 319 34.41 -13.48 -21.65
N GLN A 320 34.55 -12.26 -21.14
CA GLN A 320 34.04 -11.87 -19.81
C GLN A 320 32.51 -11.94 -19.75
N MET A 321 31.83 -11.40 -20.76
CA MET A 321 30.37 -11.48 -20.85
C MET A 321 29.90 -12.95 -20.95
N SER A 322 30.62 -13.79 -21.69
CA SER A 322 30.33 -15.23 -21.77
C SER A 322 30.46 -15.91 -20.40
N GLN A 323 31.45 -15.55 -19.59
CA GLN A 323 31.59 -16.05 -18.20
C GLN A 323 30.39 -15.64 -17.33
N MET A 324 29.93 -14.40 -17.44
CA MET A 324 28.76 -13.91 -16.71
C MET A 324 27.46 -14.60 -17.15
N ILE A 325 27.24 -14.78 -18.45
CA ILE A 325 26.09 -15.52 -19.01
C ILE A 325 26.12 -16.98 -18.54
N ALA A 326 27.28 -17.63 -18.55
CA ALA A 326 27.42 -19.00 -18.08
C ALA A 326 27.11 -19.11 -16.58
N ALA A 327 27.55 -18.14 -15.78
CA ALA A 327 27.29 -18.11 -14.34
C ALA A 327 25.80 -17.91 -14.01
N ILE A 328 25.13 -16.94 -14.64
CA ILE A 328 23.71 -16.66 -14.35
C ILE A 328 22.78 -17.78 -14.79
N ARG A 329 23.16 -18.53 -15.84
CA ARG A 329 22.39 -19.71 -16.30
C ARG A 329 22.50 -20.93 -15.38
N ARG A 330 23.41 -20.94 -14.39
CA ARG A 330 23.47 -22.00 -13.37
C ARG A 330 22.32 -21.94 -12.39
N PHE A 331 21.75 -20.76 -12.18
CA PHE A 331 20.49 -20.61 -11.47
C PHE A 331 19.38 -21.08 -12.42
N GLY A 332 18.61 -22.09 -11.99
CA GLY A 332 17.68 -22.91 -12.78
C GLY A 332 16.62 -22.16 -13.58
N GLN A 333 15.54 -22.81 -13.99
CA GLN A 333 14.53 -22.17 -14.86
C GLN A 333 13.85 -21.00 -14.13
N GLY A 334 14.11 -19.77 -14.58
CA GLY A 334 13.54 -18.54 -14.04
C GLY A 334 13.97 -17.32 -14.86
N PRO A 335 13.21 -16.21 -14.87
CA PRO A 335 13.55 -14.96 -15.55
C PRO A 335 14.92 -14.43 -15.10
N ARG A 336 15.75 -14.02 -16.05
CA ARG A 336 17.11 -13.52 -15.78
C ARG A 336 17.26 -12.10 -16.30
N ILE A 337 17.79 -11.22 -15.47
CA ILE A 337 18.05 -9.82 -15.82
C ILE A 337 19.50 -9.49 -15.49
N LEU A 338 20.26 -9.11 -16.51
CA LEU A 338 21.64 -8.66 -16.38
C LEU A 338 21.71 -7.16 -16.62
N GLY A 339 22.64 -6.48 -15.97
CA GLY A 339 22.93 -5.09 -16.29
C GLY A 339 24.30 -4.68 -15.81
N GLY A 340 24.88 -3.74 -16.53
CA GLY A 340 26.21 -3.27 -16.22
C GLY A 340 26.85 -2.51 -17.36
N ASP A 341 28.12 -2.21 -17.14
CA ASP A 341 28.92 -1.38 -18.02
C ASP A 341 29.92 -2.22 -18.84
N GLY A 342 30.07 -1.82 -20.11
CA GLY A 342 31.13 -2.25 -21.01
C GLY A 342 30.63 -2.96 -22.26
N VAL A 343 29.32 -3.21 -22.40
CA VAL A 343 28.75 -3.87 -23.58
C VAL A 343 28.51 -2.85 -24.66
N ASN A 344 29.35 -2.87 -25.70
CA ASN A 344 29.23 -1.95 -26.83
C ASN A 344 28.32 -2.48 -27.94
N ASP A 345 28.15 -3.81 -28.03
CA ASP A 345 27.41 -4.48 -29.10
C ASP A 345 26.54 -5.63 -28.55
N ASN A 346 25.27 -5.65 -28.94
CA ASN A 346 24.30 -6.67 -28.54
C ASN A 346 24.66 -8.06 -29.11
N ALA A 347 25.45 -8.13 -30.19
CA ALA A 347 25.97 -9.39 -30.74
C ALA A 347 26.83 -10.18 -29.73
N TRP A 348 27.28 -9.57 -28.64
CA TRP A 348 28.07 -10.23 -27.60
C TRP A 348 27.23 -11.11 -26.66
N LEU A 349 25.91 -10.94 -26.67
CA LEU A 349 24.97 -11.71 -25.84
C LEU A 349 23.93 -12.43 -26.70
N PRO A 350 24.33 -13.41 -27.55
CA PRO A 350 23.37 -14.14 -28.36
C PRO A 350 22.33 -14.84 -27.49
N GLY A 351 21.05 -14.68 -27.85
CA GLY A 351 19.93 -15.20 -27.09
C GLY A 351 19.52 -14.33 -25.88
N TRP A 352 19.97 -13.08 -25.83
CA TRP A 352 19.54 -12.07 -24.87
C TRP A 352 18.95 -10.87 -25.60
N ASP A 353 17.89 -10.31 -25.03
CA ASP A 353 17.27 -9.07 -25.46
C ASP A 353 17.93 -7.87 -24.75
N ASP A 354 18.21 -6.80 -25.48
CA ASP A 354 18.52 -5.48 -24.94
C ASP A 354 17.21 -4.75 -24.62
N ALA A 355 17.01 -4.40 -23.34
CA ALA A 355 15.83 -3.68 -22.87
C ALA A 355 15.59 -2.38 -23.66
N ARG A 356 16.67 -1.72 -24.10
CA ARG A 356 16.64 -0.49 -24.90
C ARG A 356 15.95 -0.69 -26.25
N GLU A 357 16.28 -1.78 -26.95
CA GLU A 357 15.72 -2.10 -28.26
C GLU A 357 14.26 -2.51 -28.16
N LYS A 358 13.89 -3.25 -27.11
CA LYS A 358 12.52 -3.71 -26.86
C LYS A 358 11.59 -2.60 -26.37
N ALA A 359 12.10 -1.65 -25.58
CA ALA A 359 11.32 -0.53 -25.06
C ALA A 359 11.21 0.64 -26.06
N ALA A 360 10.78 0.35 -27.29
CA ALA A 360 10.96 1.23 -28.44
C ALA A 360 10.27 2.60 -28.35
N ASN A 361 9.25 2.72 -27.51
CA ASN A 361 8.49 3.95 -27.31
C ASN A 361 9.15 4.92 -26.30
N SER A 362 10.33 4.59 -25.75
CA SER A 362 10.97 5.42 -24.72
C SER A 362 11.83 6.52 -25.32
N SER A 363 11.52 7.77 -25.00
CA SER A 363 12.15 8.96 -25.62
C SER A 363 13.64 9.15 -25.31
N THR A 364 14.16 8.53 -24.24
CA THR A 364 15.57 8.64 -23.85
C THR A 364 16.36 7.35 -24.09
N ARG A 365 15.80 6.37 -24.81
CA ARG A 365 16.46 5.06 -25.01
C ARG A 365 17.81 5.17 -25.72
N ASP A 366 17.97 6.13 -26.62
CA ASP A 366 19.18 6.35 -27.41
C ASP A 366 20.10 7.43 -26.81
N ALA A 367 19.78 7.92 -25.60
CA ALA A 367 20.66 8.81 -24.88
C ALA A 367 21.94 8.06 -24.47
N LYS A 368 23.07 8.75 -24.60
CA LYS A 368 24.38 8.22 -24.27
C LYS A 368 24.48 7.99 -22.76
N THR A 369 25.13 6.91 -22.37
CA THR A 369 25.27 6.54 -20.95
C THR A 369 26.64 6.89 -20.39
N TYR A 370 27.66 7.07 -21.24
CA TYR A 370 29.02 7.43 -20.84
C TYR A 370 29.53 8.72 -21.48
N GLN A 371 29.96 9.69 -20.67
CA GLN A 371 30.68 10.93 -21.06
C GLN A 371 30.21 11.59 -22.37
N ASP A 372 28.91 11.66 -22.60
CA ASP A 372 28.29 12.18 -23.83
C ASP A 372 28.81 11.54 -25.14
N LYS A 373 29.37 10.32 -25.09
CA LYS A 373 30.02 9.65 -26.23
C LYS A 373 29.38 8.33 -26.64
N ALA A 374 29.06 7.44 -25.71
CA ALA A 374 28.66 6.07 -26.04
C ALA A 374 27.51 5.53 -25.18
N ILE A 375 26.85 4.47 -25.66
CA ILE A 375 25.91 3.64 -24.90
C ILE A 375 26.63 2.33 -24.55
N THR A 376 27.03 2.22 -23.30
CA THR A 376 27.82 1.11 -22.74
C THR A 376 27.14 0.47 -21.53
N ASP A 377 26.34 1.25 -20.80
CA ASP A 377 25.50 0.78 -19.70
C ASP A 377 24.21 0.22 -20.27
N ARG A 378 23.98 -1.08 -20.06
CA ARG A 378 22.83 -1.79 -20.66
C ARG A 378 22.15 -2.69 -19.64
N ILE A 379 20.91 -3.03 -19.93
CA ILE A 379 20.12 -4.02 -19.20
C ILE A 379 19.58 -5.04 -20.21
N HIS A 380 19.75 -6.31 -19.90
CA HIS A 380 19.43 -7.43 -20.77
C HIS A 380 18.57 -8.47 -20.06
N SER A 381 17.77 -9.23 -20.82
CA SER A 381 17.10 -10.45 -20.34
C SER A 381 17.29 -11.59 -21.33
N ASP A 382 17.29 -12.84 -20.87
CA ASP A 382 17.48 -13.97 -21.77
C ASP A 382 16.18 -14.43 -22.44
N HIS A 383 16.29 -15.06 -23.61
CA HIS A 383 15.15 -15.56 -24.38
C HIS A 383 14.53 -16.84 -23.81
N LEU A 384 15.21 -17.50 -22.88
CA LEU A 384 14.74 -18.75 -22.27
C LEU A 384 13.54 -18.51 -21.36
N THR A 385 13.49 -17.34 -20.71
CA THR A 385 12.43 -16.91 -19.80
C THR A 385 12.08 -15.46 -20.11
N PRO A 386 11.37 -15.21 -21.24
CA PRO A 386 11.10 -13.87 -21.73
C PRO A 386 10.38 -12.98 -20.73
N VAL A 387 10.68 -11.68 -20.80
CA VAL A 387 10.03 -10.62 -20.03
C VAL A 387 9.53 -9.53 -20.98
N ASP A 388 8.54 -8.75 -20.53
CA ASP A 388 8.00 -7.63 -21.32
C ASP A 388 8.58 -6.30 -20.80
N TRP A 389 9.42 -5.66 -21.63
CA TRP A 389 10.04 -4.36 -21.33
C TRP A 389 9.07 -3.21 -21.62
N ARG A 390 8.66 -2.49 -20.58
CA ARG A 390 7.64 -1.43 -20.62
C ARG A 390 8.20 -0.02 -20.78
N GLY A 391 9.50 0.15 -20.56
CA GLY A 391 10.15 1.45 -20.70
C GLY A 391 11.65 1.40 -20.44
N TYR A 392 12.39 2.35 -20.98
CA TYR A 392 13.83 2.49 -20.80
C TYR A 392 14.20 3.96 -20.70
N ASN A 393 14.81 4.37 -19.59
CA ASN A 393 15.15 5.76 -19.35
C ASN A 393 16.59 5.92 -18.91
N VAL A 394 17.26 6.90 -19.50
CA VAL A 394 18.60 7.34 -19.09
C VAL A 394 18.47 8.56 -18.20
N LYS A 395 19.14 8.53 -17.04
CA LYS A 395 19.11 9.57 -16.01
C LYS A 395 20.54 10.07 -15.77
N PRO A 396 20.90 11.26 -16.30
CA PRO A 396 22.20 11.84 -16.07
C PRO A 396 22.48 12.02 -14.57
N SER A 397 23.75 11.86 -14.19
CA SER A 397 24.23 12.15 -12.84
C SER A 397 25.38 13.13 -12.91
N SER A 398 25.44 14.06 -11.96
CA SER A 398 26.64 14.89 -11.75
C SER A 398 27.67 14.23 -10.83
N GLY A 399 27.32 13.07 -10.26
CA GLY A 399 28.19 12.30 -9.37
C GLY A 399 29.16 11.38 -10.12
N SER A 400 28.72 10.82 -11.25
CA SER A 400 29.44 9.87 -12.09
C SER A 400 29.59 10.43 -13.50
N ASP A 401 30.57 9.96 -14.24
CA ASP A 401 30.67 10.17 -15.69
C ASP A 401 29.78 9.20 -16.49
N HIS A 402 29.10 8.30 -15.79
CA HIS A 402 28.00 7.50 -16.30
C HIS A 402 26.63 8.04 -15.87
N ALA A 403 25.65 7.87 -16.75
CA ALA A 403 24.23 8.05 -16.44
C ALA A 403 23.64 6.74 -15.87
N LEU A 404 22.68 6.87 -14.96
CA LEU A 404 21.89 5.73 -14.50
C LEU A 404 20.91 5.32 -15.61
N VAL A 405 20.84 4.03 -15.89
CA VAL A 405 19.81 3.45 -16.77
C VAL A 405 18.74 2.80 -15.90
N VAL A 406 17.46 3.06 -16.17
CA VAL A 406 16.34 2.39 -15.49
C VAL A 406 15.28 1.94 -16.47
N THR A 407 14.82 0.71 -16.28
CA THR A 407 13.77 0.08 -17.09
C THR A 407 12.61 -0.38 -16.21
N ALA A 408 11.41 -0.37 -16.78
CA ALA A 408 10.24 -1.03 -16.21
C ALA A 408 10.02 -2.35 -16.94
N VAL A 409 9.79 -3.43 -16.21
CA VAL A 409 9.69 -4.79 -16.75
C VAL A 409 8.53 -5.54 -16.12
N ASN A 410 7.77 -6.24 -16.95
CA ASN A 410 6.76 -7.19 -16.52
C ASN A 410 7.33 -8.61 -16.66
N VAL A 411 7.47 -9.29 -15.54
CA VAL A 411 7.98 -10.65 -15.47
C VAL A 411 6.79 -11.62 -15.36
N PRO A 412 6.57 -12.53 -16.32
CA PRO A 412 5.48 -13.51 -16.21
C PRO A 412 5.61 -14.33 -14.93
N ILE A 413 4.52 -14.44 -14.17
CA ILE A 413 4.49 -15.25 -12.95
C ILE A 413 4.29 -16.71 -13.35
N GLN A 414 5.29 -17.53 -13.05
CA GLN A 414 5.28 -18.95 -13.36
C GLN A 414 4.48 -19.68 -12.27
N THR A 415 3.26 -20.11 -12.60
CA THR A 415 2.34 -20.75 -11.65
C THR A 415 2.70 -22.21 -11.33
N ASN A 416 3.64 -22.81 -12.07
CA ASN A 416 4.10 -24.18 -11.86
C ASN A 416 5.62 -24.25 -12.05
N SER A 417 6.37 -24.12 -10.96
CA SER A 417 7.74 -24.59 -10.88
C SER A 417 7.98 -25.13 -9.47
N THR A 418 7.71 -26.42 -9.28
CA THR A 418 8.51 -27.22 -8.35
C THR A 418 9.97 -27.04 -8.74
N LEU A 419 10.70 -26.23 -7.98
CA LEU A 419 12.15 -26.21 -7.96
C LEU A 419 12.64 -27.33 -7.04
#